data_AF-A0A8I0B591-F1
#
_entry.id   AF-A0A8I0B591-F1
#
_cell.length_a   1.000
_cell.length_b   1.000
_cell.length_c   1.000
_cell.angle_alpha   90.00
_cell.angle_beta   90.00
_cell.angle_gamma   90.00
#
_symmetry.space_group_name_H-M   'P 1'
#
loop_
_entity.id
_entity.type
_entity.pdbx_description
1 polymer ?
#
loop_
_entity_poly.entity_id
_entity_poly.type
_entity_poly.pdbx_seq_one_letter_code
_entity_poly.pdbx_strand_id
1 'polypeptide(L)'
;MIDEGRYLPEALTKRNLAAALFRLEHSRSPEDMRRVVQELIEWLTEPEQKLLRFSLTRWLLQLLQRKMGKGTVEVPDVSDLLEVDTMLAERIESWTKEWWEQGVQQGLQKGREEGKEEELYLGELQTLQRLLTKRFGPLPQAVQVRLSTASREEIERWLDRVLDAQTLDEVFAE
;
A
#
# COMPACT_ATOMS: atom_id res chain seq x y z
N MET A 1 3.49 -29.22 10.79
CA MET A 1 4.49 -28.42 10.07
C MET A 1 4.85 -29.20 8.82
N ILE A 2 4.39 -28.74 7.67
CA ILE A 2 4.70 -29.35 6.37
C ILE A 2 5.72 -28.42 5.70
N ASP A 3 6.81 -29.03 5.27
CA ASP A 3 8.04 -28.46 4.76
C ASP A 3 7.82 -27.72 3.43
N GLU A 4 8.07 -26.41 3.42
CA GLU A 4 7.92 -25.49 2.28
C GLU A 4 9.07 -25.60 1.26
N GLY A 5 10.07 -26.46 1.48
CA GLY A 5 11.31 -26.48 0.72
C GLY A 5 11.36 -27.31 -0.58
N ARG A 6 10.25 -27.79 -1.12
CA ARG A 6 10.28 -28.80 -2.22
C ARG A 6 9.37 -28.57 -3.43
N TYR A 7 9.04 -27.32 -3.77
CA TYR A 7 8.42 -27.05 -5.06
C TYR A 7 9.48 -26.71 -6.13
N LEU A 8 9.61 -27.65 -7.07
CA LEU A 8 10.53 -27.67 -8.19
C LEU A 8 10.40 -26.40 -9.07
N PRO A 9 11.52 -25.71 -9.40
CA PRO A 9 11.52 -24.55 -10.30
C PRO A 9 11.03 -24.83 -11.72
N GLU A 10 10.91 -26.10 -12.13
CA GLU A 10 10.55 -26.49 -13.50
C GLU A 10 9.04 -26.47 -13.80
N ALA A 11 8.19 -26.39 -12.77
CA ALA A 11 6.73 -26.25 -12.94
C ALA A 11 6.28 -24.79 -13.22
N LEU A 12 7.20 -23.82 -13.18
CA LEU A 12 6.93 -22.40 -13.47
C LEU A 12 6.85 -22.08 -14.97
N THR A 13 6.76 -23.09 -15.83
CA THR A 13 6.90 -22.92 -17.27
C THR A 13 5.54 -22.99 -17.97
N LYS A 14 5.03 -21.79 -18.29
CA LYS A 14 4.11 -21.41 -19.40
C LYS A 14 2.58 -21.40 -19.27
N ARG A 15 1.92 -22.05 -18.31
CA ARG A 15 0.46 -21.82 -18.07
C ARG A 15 0.12 -21.99 -16.60
N ASN A 16 0.38 -20.96 -15.80
CA ASN A 16 0.07 -20.98 -14.37
C ASN A 16 -1.05 -19.99 -14.08
N LEU A 17 -2.26 -20.51 -13.86
CA LEU A 17 -3.44 -19.72 -13.51
C LEU A 17 -3.24 -18.94 -12.21
N ALA A 18 -2.55 -19.51 -11.21
CA ALA A 18 -2.24 -18.79 -9.98
C ALA A 18 -1.33 -17.58 -10.25
N ALA A 19 -0.31 -17.75 -11.09
CA ALA A 19 0.57 -16.64 -11.49
C ALA A 19 -0.18 -15.55 -12.29
N ALA A 20 -1.11 -15.94 -13.16
CA ALA A 20 -1.97 -14.98 -13.87
C ALA A 20 -2.88 -14.22 -12.90
N LEU A 21 -3.48 -14.90 -11.92
CA LEU A 21 -4.30 -14.26 -10.88
C LEU A 21 -3.48 -13.26 -10.05
N PHE A 22 -2.28 -13.63 -9.61
CA PHE A 22 -1.38 -12.72 -8.90
C PHE A 22 -1.00 -11.50 -9.76
N ARG A 23 -0.73 -11.68 -11.06
CA ARG A 23 -0.45 -10.57 -11.98
C ARG A 23 -1.66 -9.66 -12.17
N LEU A 24 -2.88 -10.20 -12.26
CA LEU A 24 -4.12 -9.41 -12.31
C LEU A 24 -4.31 -8.60 -11.02
N GLU A 25 -4.08 -9.19 -9.86
CA GLU A 25 -4.21 -8.51 -8.58
C GLU A 25 -3.22 -7.35 -8.41
N HIS A 26 -1.97 -7.54 -8.85
CA HIS A 26 -0.89 -6.55 -8.72
C HIS A 26 -0.78 -5.59 -9.92
N SER A 27 -1.63 -5.74 -10.93
CA SER A 27 -1.66 -4.85 -12.09
C SER A 27 -1.87 -3.39 -11.69
N ARG A 28 -1.09 -2.52 -12.35
CA ARG A 28 -1.07 -1.06 -12.09
C ARG A 28 -1.68 -0.25 -13.23
N SER A 29 -2.05 -0.90 -14.34
CA SER A 29 -2.67 -0.24 -15.49
C SER A 29 -3.69 -1.16 -16.19
N PRO A 30 -4.61 -0.59 -17.01
CA PRO A 30 -5.57 -1.38 -17.77
C PRO A 30 -4.89 -2.26 -18.82
N GLU A 31 -3.77 -1.80 -19.38
CA GLU A 31 -2.97 -2.57 -20.35
C GLU A 31 -2.36 -3.82 -19.70
N ASP A 32 -1.85 -3.71 -18.48
CA ASP A 32 -1.32 -4.85 -17.75
C ASP A 32 -2.41 -5.90 -17.50
N MET A 33 -3.60 -5.46 -17.09
CA MET A 33 -4.75 -6.35 -16.93
C MET A 33 -5.13 -7.01 -18.24
N ARG A 34 -5.24 -6.22 -19.32
CA ARG A 34 -5.62 -6.71 -20.64
C ARG A 34 -4.67 -7.78 -21.15
N ARG A 35 -3.35 -7.59 -21.00
CA ARG A 35 -2.36 -8.61 -21.38
C ARG A 35 -2.60 -9.93 -20.66
N VAL A 36 -2.89 -9.90 -19.36
CA VAL A 36 -3.16 -11.13 -18.61
C VAL A 36 -4.51 -11.75 -18.99
N VAL A 37 -5.53 -10.93 -19.27
CA VAL A 37 -6.81 -11.43 -19.80
C VAL A 37 -6.62 -12.15 -21.14
N GLN A 38 -5.82 -11.58 -22.05
CA GLN A 38 -5.49 -12.22 -23.34
C GLN A 38 -4.79 -13.57 -23.16
N GLU A 39 -3.81 -13.65 -22.25
CA GLU A 39 -3.18 -14.93 -21.90
C GLU A 39 -4.21 -15.95 -21.37
N LEU A 40 -5.14 -15.51 -20.51
CA LEU A 40 -6.19 -16.39 -19.98
C LEU A 40 -7.16 -16.87 -21.07
N ILE A 41 -7.51 -16.02 -22.03
CA ILE A 41 -8.33 -16.39 -23.19
C ILE A 41 -7.62 -17.47 -24.02
N GLU A 42 -6.31 -17.32 -24.26
CA GLU A 42 -5.51 -18.30 -25.00
C GLU A 42 -5.34 -19.64 -24.26
N TRP A 43 -5.32 -19.61 -22.93
CA TRP A 43 -5.13 -20.83 -22.13
C TRP A 43 -6.41 -21.59 -21.90
N LEU A 44 -7.56 -20.90 -21.88
CA LEU A 44 -8.85 -21.44 -21.47
C LEU A 44 -9.79 -21.68 -22.66
N THR A 45 -9.32 -22.39 -23.69
CA THR A 45 -10.09 -22.62 -24.92
C THR A 45 -11.03 -23.83 -24.83
N GLU A 46 -10.75 -24.80 -23.95
CA GLU A 46 -11.42 -26.09 -23.94
C GLU A 46 -12.86 -26.01 -23.39
N PRO A 47 -13.82 -26.80 -23.94
CA PRO A 47 -15.22 -26.79 -23.49
C PRO A 47 -15.41 -27.14 -22.00
N GLU A 48 -14.52 -27.95 -21.43
CA GLU A 48 -14.56 -28.38 -20.02
C GLU A 48 -14.25 -27.22 -19.06
N GLN A 49 -13.59 -26.17 -19.54
CA GLN A 49 -13.15 -25.02 -18.74
C GLN A 49 -14.21 -23.92 -18.64
N LYS A 50 -15.42 -24.14 -19.17
CA LYS A 50 -16.52 -23.15 -19.14
C LYS A 50 -16.81 -22.60 -17.74
N LEU A 51 -16.89 -23.48 -16.72
CA LEU A 51 -17.15 -23.08 -15.34
C LEU A 51 -16.02 -22.23 -14.75
N LEU A 52 -14.77 -22.54 -15.12
CA LEU A 52 -13.60 -21.78 -14.69
C LEU A 52 -13.59 -20.39 -15.34
N ARG A 53 -13.82 -20.29 -16.66
CA ARG A 53 -13.92 -18.99 -17.35
C ARG A 53 -15.00 -18.11 -16.71
N PHE A 54 -16.19 -18.66 -16.48
CA PHE A 54 -17.28 -17.92 -15.84
C PHE A 54 -16.90 -17.42 -14.44
N SER A 55 -16.27 -18.27 -13.63
CA SER A 55 -15.83 -17.91 -12.28
C SER A 55 -14.74 -16.84 -12.30
N LEU A 56 -13.80 -16.92 -13.25
CA LEU A 56 -12.74 -15.93 -13.46
C LEU A 56 -13.29 -14.60 -13.96
N THR A 57 -14.24 -14.59 -14.90
CA THR A 57 -14.92 -13.38 -15.35
C THR A 57 -15.59 -12.67 -14.18
N ARG A 58 -16.36 -13.42 -13.37
CA ARG A 58 -17.04 -12.84 -12.20
C ARG A 58 -16.06 -12.28 -11.17
N TRP A 59 -14.97 -13.01 -10.89
CA TRP A 59 -13.92 -12.53 -9.99
C TRP A 59 -13.23 -11.27 -10.54
N LEU A 60 -12.93 -11.24 -11.84
CA LEU A 60 -12.29 -10.12 -12.51
C LEU A 60 -13.17 -8.86 -12.48
N LEU A 61 -14.48 -8.99 -12.69
CA LEU A 61 -15.40 -7.87 -12.55
C LEU A 61 -15.43 -7.32 -11.13
N GLN A 62 -15.41 -8.20 -10.12
CA GLN A 62 -15.32 -7.78 -8.73
C GLN A 62 -13.97 -7.10 -8.42
N LEU A 63 -12.88 -7.58 -9.00
CA LEU A 63 -11.56 -6.97 -8.88
C LEU A 63 -11.53 -5.57 -9.51
N LEU A 64 -12.10 -5.40 -10.70
CA LEU A 64 -12.21 -4.12 -11.40
C LEU A 64 -13.02 -3.11 -10.58
N GLN A 65 -14.19 -3.51 -10.07
CA GLN A 65 -15.02 -2.65 -9.21
C GLN A 65 -14.28 -2.20 -7.95
N ARG A 66 -13.48 -3.08 -7.34
CA ARG A 66 -12.66 -2.73 -6.17
C ARG A 66 -11.55 -1.74 -6.53
N LYS A 67 -10.86 -1.93 -7.66
CA LYS A 67 -9.73 -1.09 -8.08
C LYS A 67 -10.15 0.26 -8.68
N MET A 68 -11.35 0.35 -9.26
CA MET A 68 -11.89 1.61 -9.80
C MET A 68 -12.50 2.50 -8.70
N GLY A 69 -12.72 1.95 -7.50
CA GLY A 69 -13.40 2.65 -6.42
C GLY A 69 -14.87 2.94 -6.75
N LYS A 70 -15.56 3.73 -5.91
CA LYS A 70 -16.94 4.20 -6.17
C LYS A 70 -16.97 5.34 -7.21
N GLY A 71 -16.16 5.25 -8.26
CA GLY A 71 -16.00 6.26 -9.32
C GLY A 71 -16.94 6.06 -10.51
N THR A 72 -17.03 7.09 -11.35
CA THR A 72 -18.01 7.35 -12.43
C THR A 72 -18.07 6.32 -13.56
N VAL A 73 -17.10 5.40 -13.66
CA VAL A 73 -17.10 4.41 -14.74
C VAL A 73 -17.91 3.19 -14.34
N GLU A 74 -19.13 3.12 -14.87
CA GLU A 74 -19.90 1.89 -14.88
C GLU A 74 -19.11 0.81 -15.62
N VAL A 75 -18.76 -0.25 -14.88
CA VAL A 75 -18.27 -1.49 -15.46
C VAL A 75 -19.49 -2.19 -16.06
N PRO A 76 -19.61 -2.30 -17.40
CA PRO A 76 -20.73 -3.00 -18.02
C PRO A 76 -20.81 -4.45 -17.54
N ASP A 77 -22.03 -4.99 -17.51
CA ASP A 77 -22.28 -6.39 -17.20
C ASP A 77 -21.82 -7.25 -18.37
N VAL A 78 -20.61 -7.80 -18.26
CA VAL A 78 -20.01 -8.70 -19.25
C VAL A 78 -19.95 -10.11 -18.70
N SER A 79 -20.15 -11.10 -19.58
CA SER A 79 -20.36 -12.50 -19.19
C SER A 79 -19.20 -13.42 -19.56
N ASP A 80 -18.25 -12.95 -20.38
CA ASP A 80 -17.10 -13.72 -20.87
C ASP A 80 -15.78 -12.93 -20.84
N LEU A 81 -14.65 -13.65 -20.78
CA LEU A 81 -13.31 -13.05 -20.79
C LEU A 81 -13.02 -12.24 -22.08
N LEU A 82 -13.57 -12.66 -23.23
CA LEU A 82 -13.41 -11.92 -24.49
C LEU A 82 -14.16 -10.57 -24.47
N GLU A 83 -15.34 -10.53 -23.86
CA GLU A 83 -16.07 -9.28 -23.62
C GLU A 83 -15.29 -8.39 -22.64
N VAL A 84 -14.63 -8.97 -21.64
CA VAL A 84 -13.74 -8.22 -20.74
C VAL A 84 -12.53 -7.66 -21.49
N ASP A 85 -11.87 -8.41 -22.39
CA ASP A 85 -10.77 -7.87 -23.22
C ASP A 85 -11.25 -6.71 -24.09
N THR A 86 -12.42 -6.85 -24.72
CA THR A 86 -13.00 -5.81 -25.57
C THR A 86 -13.32 -4.55 -24.76
N MET A 87 -13.99 -4.72 -23.62
CA MET A 87 -14.27 -3.62 -22.69
C MET A 87 -12.99 -2.93 -22.23
N LEU A 88 -11.97 -3.69 -21.84
CA LEU A 88 -10.67 -3.16 -21.45
C LEU A 88 -10.08 -2.34 -22.60
N ALA A 89 -10.08 -2.89 -23.82
CA ALA A 89 -9.55 -2.26 -25.03
C ALA A 89 -10.20 -0.90 -25.35
N GLU A 90 -11.52 -0.83 -25.28
CA GLU A 90 -12.29 0.37 -25.60
C GLU A 90 -12.13 1.47 -24.55
N ARG A 91 -11.74 1.11 -23.32
CA ARG A 91 -11.72 2.02 -22.17
C ARG A 91 -10.33 2.25 -21.58
N ILE A 92 -9.27 1.78 -22.25
CA ILE A 92 -7.88 1.93 -21.79
C ILE A 92 -7.57 3.40 -21.48
N GLU A 93 -7.91 4.33 -22.38
CA GLU A 93 -7.55 5.74 -22.23
C GLU A 93 -8.24 6.38 -21.01
N SER A 94 -9.55 6.17 -20.85
CA SER A 94 -10.30 6.74 -19.74
C SER A 94 -9.88 6.15 -18.40
N TRP A 95 -9.68 4.83 -18.34
CA TRP A 95 -9.27 4.14 -17.10
C TRP A 95 -7.83 4.48 -16.71
N THR A 96 -6.93 4.62 -17.69
CA THR A 96 -5.54 5.03 -17.41
C THR A 96 -5.50 6.42 -16.80
N LYS A 97 -6.30 7.35 -17.32
CA LYS A 97 -6.41 8.70 -16.76
C LYS A 97 -6.95 8.69 -15.33
N GLU A 98 -8.03 7.96 -15.08
CA GLU A 98 -8.64 7.89 -13.74
C GLU A 98 -7.71 7.21 -12.72
N TRP A 99 -7.04 6.11 -13.08
CA TRP A 99 -6.07 5.48 -12.18
C TRP A 99 -4.87 6.37 -11.90
N TRP A 100 -4.39 7.11 -12.90
CA TRP A 100 -3.33 8.09 -12.71
C TRP A 100 -3.75 9.19 -11.73
N GLU A 101 -4.93 9.76 -11.91
CA GLU A 101 -5.49 10.77 -11.02
C GLU A 101 -5.67 10.23 -9.60
N GLN A 102 -6.23 9.03 -9.42
CA GLN A 102 -6.36 8.39 -8.12
C GLN A 102 -5.00 8.13 -7.46
N GLY A 103 -4.01 7.64 -8.22
CA GLY A 103 -2.66 7.40 -7.73
C GLY A 103 -1.97 8.68 -7.26
N VAL A 104 -2.13 9.78 -8.01
CA VAL A 104 -1.61 11.10 -7.62
C VAL A 104 -2.30 11.61 -6.36
N GLN A 105 -3.63 11.49 -6.26
CA GLN A 105 -4.37 11.93 -5.08
C GLN A 105 -3.97 11.14 -3.82
N GLN A 106 -3.83 9.82 -3.92
CA GLN A 106 -3.35 8.98 -2.81
C GLN A 106 -1.92 9.34 -2.42
N GLY A 107 -1.03 9.55 -3.39
CA GLY A 107 0.35 9.96 -3.14
C GLY A 107 0.44 11.32 -2.44
N LEU A 108 -0.37 12.29 -2.87
CA LEU A 108 -0.44 13.61 -2.24
C LEU A 108 -1.00 13.54 -0.82
N GLN A 109 -2.05 12.75 -0.60
CA GLN A 109 -2.65 12.56 0.72
C GLN A 109 -1.64 11.93 1.69
N LYS A 110 -0.98 10.84 1.28
CA LYS A 110 0.04 10.16 2.08
C LYS A 110 1.22 11.09 2.38
N GLY A 111 1.74 11.80 1.38
CA GLY A 111 2.83 12.76 1.59
C GLY A 111 2.44 13.92 2.51
N ARG A 112 1.17 14.34 2.50
CA ARG A 112 0.66 15.37 3.41
C ARG A 112 0.51 14.85 4.84
N GLU A 113 0.08 13.61 5.02
CA GLU A 113 -0.01 12.97 6.33
C GLU A 113 1.38 12.76 6.93
N GLU A 114 2.30 12.17 6.18
CA GLU A 114 3.70 12.01 6.59
C GLU A 114 4.37 13.36 6.92
N GLY A 115 4.15 14.38 6.09
CA GLY A 115 4.69 15.73 6.34
C GLY A 115 4.13 16.37 7.62
N LYS A 116 2.84 16.16 7.92
CA LYS A 116 2.24 16.66 9.18
C LYS A 116 2.79 15.93 10.40
N GLU A 117 2.99 14.62 10.30
CA GLU A 117 3.56 13.83 11.39
C GLU A 117 5.01 14.25 11.68
N GLU A 118 5.80 14.49 10.64
CA GLU A 118 7.17 15.01 10.77
C GLU A 118 7.19 16.41 11.40
N GLU A 119 6.32 17.31 10.96
CA GLU A 119 6.19 18.65 11.54
C GLU A 119 5.81 18.61 13.03
N LEU A 120 4.90 17.71 13.41
CA LEU A 120 4.47 17.52 14.79
C LEU A 120 5.61 16.96 15.64
N TYR A 121 6.33 15.95 15.15
CA TYR A 121 7.50 15.38 15.80
C TYR A 121 8.60 16.43 16.07
N LEU A 122 8.93 17.26 15.07
CA LEU A 122 9.90 18.35 15.24
C LEU A 122 9.42 19.39 16.27
N GLY A 123 8.13 19.70 16.29
CA GLY A 123 7.51 20.59 17.27
C GLY A 123 7.57 20.07 18.70
N GLU A 124 7.30 18.77 18.89
CA GLU A 124 7.39 18.06 20.18
C GLU A 124 8.82 18.02 20.69
N LEU A 125 9.80 17.71 19.83
CA LEU A 125 11.22 17.74 20.14
C LEU A 125 11.68 19.12 20.62
N GLN A 126 11.31 20.18 19.89
CA GLN A 126 11.65 21.56 20.26
C GLN A 126 11.00 21.97 21.58
N THR A 127 9.76 21.53 21.82
CA THR A 127 9.04 21.79 23.06
C THR A 127 9.73 21.10 24.23
N LEU A 128 10.09 19.83 24.10
CA LEU A 128 10.80 19.07 25.10
C LEU A 128 12.16 19.70 25.43
N GLN A 129 12.94 20.08 24.41
CA GLN A 129 14.22 20.78 24.60
C GLN A 129 14.06 22.08 25.41
N ARG A 130 13.03 22.88 25.11
CA ARG A 130 12.73 24.12 25.85
C ARG A 130 12.35 23.84 27.30
N LEU A 131 11.52 22.82 27.54
CA LEU A 131 11.10 22.43 28.88
C LEU A 131 12.27 21.92 29.72
N LEU A 132 13.08 21.02 29.17
CA LEU A 132 14.28 20.50 29.83
C LEU A 132 15.25 21.63 30.17
N THR A 133 15.50 22.54 29.21
CA THR A 133 16.40 23.69 29.43
C THR A 133 15.86 24.63 30.51
N LYS A 134 14.54 24.85 30.54
CA LYS A 134 13.89 25.72 31.52
C LYS A 134 13.90 25.15 32.93
N ARG A 135 13.75 23.82 33.08
CA ARG A 135 13.70 23.15 34.40
C ARG A 135 15.08 22.80 34.95
N PHE A 136 15.98 22.34 34.10
CA PHE A 136 17.27 21.77 34.51
C PHE A 136 18.48 22.63 34.09
N GLY A 137 18.27 23.72 33.35
CA GLY A 137 19.35 24.57 32.83
C GLY A 137 19.99 24.01 31.55
N PRO A 138 21.19 24.45 31.18
CA PRO A 138 21.86 24.02 29.95
C PRO A 138 22.00 22.49 29.87
N LEU A 139 21.53 21.91 28.75
CA LEU A 139 21.52 20.46 28.58
C LEU A 139 22.92 19.92 28.26
N PRO A 140 23.39 18.87 28.96
CA PRO A 140 24.65 18.19 28.64
C PRO A 140 24.67 17.66 27.21
N GLN A 141 25.87 17.58 26.61
CA GLN A 141 26.02 17.08 25.23
C GLN A 141 25.40 15.69 25.03
N ALA A 142 25.51 14.80 26.01
CA ALA A 142 24.92 13.47 25.97
C ALA A 142 23.38 13.51 25.81
N VAL A 143 22.72 14.46 26.47
CA VAL A 143 21.26 14.66 26.37
C VAL A 143 20.88 15.20 25.00
N GLN A 144 21.66 16.14 24.45
CA GLN A 144 21.40 16.68 23.10
C GLN A 144 21.51 15.60 22.02
N VAL A 145 22.51 14.72 22.11
CA VAL A 145 22.67 13.57 21.20
C VAL A 145 21.49 12.61 21.33
N ARG A 146 21.06 12.31 22.57
CA ARG A 146 19.90 11.44 22.81
C ARG A 146 18.62 12.01 22.22
N LEU A 147 18.38 13.31 22.37
CA LEU A 147 17.23 14.01 21.78
C LEU A 147 17.26 14.01 20.25
N SER A 148 18.43 14.06 19.62
CA SER A 148 18.56 14.05 18.15
C SER A 148 18.32 12.69 17.50
N THR A 149 18.36 11.61 18.28
CA THR A 149 18.24 10.23 17.81
C THR A 149 17.00 9.53 18.39
N ALA A 150 16.19 10.25 19.15
CA ALA A 150 15.02 9.73 19.83
C ALA A 150 13.91 9.36 18.85
N SER A 151 13.17 8.30 19.15
CA SER A 151 11.92 8.02 18.45
C SER A 151 10.81 8.95 18.93
N ARG A 152 9.72 9.03 18.16
CA ARG A 152 8.56 9.83 18.54
C ARG A 152 7.96 9.41 19.87
N GLU A 153 7.85 8.10 20.08
CA GLU A 153 7.32 7.50 21.31
C GLU A 153 8.20 7.79 22.53
N GLU A 154 9.51 7.96 22.33
CA GLU A 154 10.42 8.39 23.38
C GLU A 154 10.19 9.87 23.73
N ILE A 155 10.04 10.74 22.73
CA ILE A 155 9.78 12.16 22.94
C ILE A 155 8.45 12.38 23.67
N GLU A 156 7.38 11.71 23.26
CA GLU A 156 6.07 11.78 23.94
C GLU A 156 6.19 11.35 25.41
N ARG A 157 6.86 10.22 25.67
CA ARG A 157 7.08 9.73 27.04
C ARG A 157 7.90 10.71 27.89
N TRP A 158 8.92 11.32 27.31
CA TRP A 158 9.73 12.32 28.00
C TRP A 158 8.97 13.63 28.20
N LEU A 159 8.08 14.02 27.29
CA LEU A 159 7.18 15.18 27.45
C LEU A 159 6.19 14.99 28.61
N ASP A 160 5.70 13.78 28.83
CA ASP A 160 4.86 13.51 30.00
C ASP A 160 5.68 13.56 31.29
N ARG A 161 6.86 12.92 31.29
CA ARG A 161 7.72 12.83 32.49
C ARG A 161 8.40 14.15 32.86
N VAL A 162 8.69 15.02 31.89
CA VAL A 162 9.37 16.30 32.14
C VAL A 162 8.53 17.27 32.98
N LEU A 163 7.25 17.00 33.22
CA LEU A 163 6.43 17.81 34.12
C LEU A 163 6.65 17.45 35.60
N ASP A 164 6.84 16.17 35.90
CA ASP A 164 6.89 15.65 37.28
C ASP A 164 8.32 15.33 37.77
N ALA A 165 9.21 14.92 36.87
CA ALA A 165 10.57 14.48 37.19
C ALA A 165 11.38 15.57 37.91
N GLN A 166 12.17 15.21 38.92
CA GLN A 166 13.04 16.12 39.65
C GLN A 166 14.45 16.22 39.05
N THR A 167 14.82 15.26 38.19
CA THR A 167 16.14 15.18 37.55
C THR A 167 16.03 14.79 36.07
N LEU A 168 17.10 15.04 35.30
CA LEU A 168 17.17 14.59 33.91
C LEU A 168 17.11 13.06 33.81
N ASP A 169 17.75 12.34 34.73
CA ASP A 169 17.75 10.87 34.75
C ASP A 169 16.34 10.29 34.93
N GLU A 170 15.50 10.93 35.74
CA GLU A 170 14.09 10.54 35.91
C GLU A 170 13.25 10.77 34.64
N VAL A 171 13.54 11.83 33.86
CA VAL A 171 12.86 12.04 32.57
C VAL A 171 13.20 10.92 31.60
N PHE A 172 14.49 10.56 31.56
CA PHE A 172 15.05 9.64 30.57
C PHE A 172 15.14 8.17 31.04
N ALA A 173 14.54 7.84 32.18
CA ALA A 173 14.37 6.45 32.62
C ALA A 173 13.60 5.64 31.57
N GLU A 174 13.68 4.31 31.56
CA GLU A 174 12.88 3.47 30.66
C GLU A 174 11.43 3.37 31.16
#